data_AF-A0A8J3IAC9-F1
#
_entry.id   AF-A0A8J3IAC9-F1
#
_cell.length_a   1.000
_cell.length_b   1.000
_cell.length_c   1.000
_cell.angle_alpha   90.00
_cell.angle_beta   90.00
_cell.angle_gamma   90.00
#
_symmetry.space_group_name_H-M   'P 1'
#
loop_
_entity.id
_entity.type
_entity.pdbx_description
1 polymer ?
#
loop_
_entity_poly.entity_id
_entity_poly.type
_entity_poly.pdbx_seq_one_letter_code
_entity_poly.pdbx_strand_id
1 'polypeptide(L)'
;MVVYLLLAVLALLIYGWFALFLTRRGTTDERVALHQGLVWGLLCGGAWAIELLVANLPLVPSKQLTFVLYESMAWLGFLLPMLPSLLAGWQTKRIGPGLQAGVLCGMLGGLIIFFTWLLFSALLFQAGLRDPQTIAEFRHSGLSDITTYMISDWLAALIGHLWIGLITGLLLGILGGAVGKGVRWVKKTSDETN
;
A
#
# COMPACT_ATOMS: atom_id res chain seq x y z
N MET A 1 -4.60 -21.24 9.24
CA MET A 1 -5.77 -20.32 9.26
C MET A 1 -5.83 -19.40 10.48
N VAL A 2 -5.84 -19.91 11.72
CA VAL A 2 -5.99 -19.05 12.93
C VAL A 2 -4.97 -17.92 12.99
N VAL A 3 -3.70 -18.20 12.69
CA VAL A 3 -2.62 -17.19 12.64
C VAL A 3 -2.93 -16.06 11.64
N TYR A 4 -3.40 -16.39 10.43
CA TYR A 4 -3.76 -15.39 9.43
C TYR A 4 -4.93 -14.51 9.90
N LEU A 5 -5.97 -15.11 10.50
CA LEU A 5 -7.08 -14.34 11.06
C LEU A 5 -6.61 -13.38 12.16
N LEU A 6 -5.73 -13.83 13.05
CA LEU A 6 -5.16 -12.99 14.10
C LEU A 6 -4.33 -11.84 13.50
N LEU A 7 -3.51 -12.09 12.48
CA LEU A 7 -2.73 -11.07 11.80
C LEU A 7 -3.61 -10.06 11.06
N ALA A 8 -4.69 -10.52 10.41
CA ALA A 8 -5.66 -9.65 9.74
C ALA A 8 -6.38 -8.75 10.76
N VAL A 9 -6.90 -9.34 11.85
CA VAL A 9 -7.58 -8.60 12.91
C VAL A 9 -6.62 -7.58 13.54
N LEU A 10 -5.38 -7.98 13.84
CA LEU A 10 -4.37 -7.08 14.37
C LEU A 10 -4.09 -5.91 13.42
N ALA A 11 -3.89 -6.18 12.13
CA ALA A 11 -3.69 -5.14 11.13
C ALA A 11 -4.89 -4.18 11.08
N LEU A 12 -6.12 -4.70 11.04
CA LEU A 12 -7.34 -3.87 11.01
C LEU A 12 -7.53 -3.06 12.29
N LEU A 13 -7.16 -3.60 13.46
CA LEU A 13 -7.19 -2.86 14.72
C LEU A 13 -6.16 -1.72 14.73
N ILE A 14 -4.94 -1.96 14.23
CA ILE A 14 -3.92 -0.92 14.04
C ILE A 14 -4.44 0.16 13.09
N TYR A 15 -5.08 -0.25 12.00
CA TYR A 15 -5.66 0.67 11.02
C TYR A 15 -6.78 1.51 11.63
N GLY A 16 -7.68 0.88 12.40
CA GLY A 16 -8.75 1.56 13.13
C GLY A 16 -8.21 2.55 14.17
N TRP A 17 -7.15 2.16 14.90
CA TRP A 17 -6.46 3.06 15.83
C TRP A 17 -5.90 4.29 15.10
N PHE A 18 -5.14 4.08 14.03
CA PHE A 18 -4.61 5.18 13.21
C PHE A 18 -5.72 6.05 12.63
N ALA A 19 -6.82 5.46 12.15
CA ALA A 19 -7.96 6.22 11.66
C ALA A 19 -8.58 7.09 12.77
N LEU A 20 -8.71 6.61 13.99
CA LEU A 20 -9.30 7.37 15.11
C LEU A 20 -8.41 8.50 15.64
N PHE A 21 -7.09 8.32 15.59
CA PHE A 21 -6.13 9.25 16.19
C PHE A 21 -5.41 10.15 15.19
N LEU A 22 -5.09 9.68 13.98
CA LEU A 22 -4.38 10.45 12.94
C LEU A 22 -5.31 11.16 11.95
N THR A 23 -6.63 11.05 12.05
CA THR A 23 -7.55 11.80 11.16
C THR A 23 -8.18 13.03 11.83
N ARG A 24 -7.80 13.32 13.07
CA ARG A 24 -8.28 14.51 13.80
C ARG A 24 -7.73 15.78 13.12
N ARG A 25 -8.61 16.77 12.90
CA ARG A 25 -8.31 18.01 12.17
C ARG A 25 -8.11 19.21 13.12
N GLY A 26 -7.31 19.04 14.17
CA GLY A 26 -7.06 20.07 15.16
C GLY A 26 -6.17 21.21 14.65
N THR A 27 -5.20 20.89 13.79
CA THR A 27 -4.19 21.86 13.29
C THR A 27 -4.15 21.96 11.76
N THR A 28 -3.57 23.04 11.23
CA THR A 28 -3.31 23.19 9.78
C THR A 28 -2.38 22.10 9.26
N ASP A 29 -1.36 21.73 10.06
CA ASP A 29 -0.40 20.68 9.72
C ASP A 29 -1.08 19.32 9.54
N GLU A 30 -1.99 18.95 10.44
CA GLU A 30 -2.78 17.72 10.36
C GLU A 30 -3.69 17.71 9.12
N ARG A 31 -4.27 18.85 8.73
CA ARG A 31 -5.09 18.94 7.52
C ARG A 31 -4.26 18.72 6.25
N VAL A 32 -3.05 19.27 6.21
CA VAL A 32 -2.12 19.03 5.10
C VAL A 32 -1.77 17.55 5.03
N ALA A 33 -1.37 16.95 6.15
CA ALA A 33 -1.01 15.54 6.21
C ALA A 33 -2.18 14.63 5.76
N LEU A 34 -3.39 14.91 6.26
CA LEU A 34 -4.59 14.17 5.90
C LEU A 34 -4.92 14.31 4.41
N HIS A 35 -4.90 15.53 3.87
CA HIS A 35 -5.21 15.75 2.45
C HIS A 35 -4.20 15.04 1.54
N GLN A 36 -2.90 15.20 1.80
CA GLN A 36 -1.85 14.52 1.03
C GLN A 36 -1.98 13.00 1.18
N GLY A 37 -2.08 12.50 2.41
CA GLY A 37 -2.21 11.06 2.67
C GLY A 37 -3.41 10.42 1.97
N LEU A 38 -4.57 11.08 1.95
CA LEU A 38 -5.78 10.55 1.31
C LEU A 38 -5.70 10.58 -0.22
N VAL A 39 -5.34 11.73 -0.82
CA VAL A 39 -5.27 11.85 -2.28
C VAL A 39 -4.25 10.88 -2.86
N TRP A 40 -3.04 10.85 -2.29
CA TRP A 40 -2.00 9.95 -2.75
C TRP A 40 -2.29 8.50 -2.34
N GLY A 41 -2.96 8.25 -1.22
CA GLY A 41 -3.38 6.91 -0.82
C GLY A 41 -4.39 6.27 -1.79
N LEU A 42 -5.32 7.07 -2.34
CA LEU A 42 -6.22 6.60 -3.40
C LEU A 42 -5.45 6.22 -4.68
N LEU A 43 -4.47 7.05 -5.07
CA LEU A 43 -3.62 6.75 -6.23
C LEU A 43 -2.73 5.51 -5.99
N CYS A 44 -2.20 5.36 -4.77
CA CYS A 44 -1.41 4.20 -4.35
C CYS A 44 -2.26 2.93 -4.44
N GLY A 45 -3.47 2.96 -3.87
CA GLY A 45 -4.40 1.84 -3.95
C GLY A 45 -4.83 1.53 -5.38
N GLY A 46 -5.01 2.56 -6.22
CA GLY A 46 -5.27 2.39 -7.63
C GLY A 46 -4.13 1.70 -8.37
N ALA A 47 -2.88 2.10 -8.10
CA ALA A 47 -1.70 1.46 -8.68
C ALA A 47 -1.63 -0.03 -8.29
N TRP A 48 -1.76 -0.34 -7.00
CA TRP A 48 -1.83 -1.71 -6.52
C TRP A 48 -3.00 -2.51 -7.13
N ALA A 49 -4.19 -1.91 -7.25
CA ALA A 49 -5.32 -2.56 -7.88
C ALA A 49 -5.06 -2.86 -9.37
N ILE A 50 -4.43 -1.94 -10.11
CA ILE A 50 -4.07 -2.17 -11.52
C ILE A 50 -3.03 -3.28 -11.64
N GLU A 51 -1.97 -3.25 -10.84
CA GLU A 51 -0.93 -4.28 -10.78
C GLU A 51 -1.56 -5.67 -10.62
N LEU A 52 -2.40 -5.82 -9.58
CA LEU A 52 -3.11 -7.03 -9.25
C LEU A 52 -4.06 -7.50 -10.37
N LEU A 53 -4.84 -6.59 -10.95
CA LEU A 53 -5.76 -6.93 -12.05
C LEU A 53 -5.00 -7.35 -13.31
N VAL A 54 -3.91 -6.66 -13.65
CA VAL A 54 -3.07 -7.00 -14.81
C VAL A 54 -2.36 -8.34 -14.62
N ALA A 55 -1.96 -8.67 -13.39
CA ALA A 55 -1.33 -9.96 -13.07
C ALA A 55 -2.31 -11.14 -13.20
N ASN A 56 -3.59 -10.92 -12.90
CA ASN A 56 -4.56 -12.02 -12.72
C ASN A 56 -5.65 -12.09 -13.79
N LEU A 57 -5.81 -11.06 -14.62
CA LEU A 57 -6.81 -11.02 -15.68
C LEU A 57 -6.16 -10.83 -17.05
N PRO A 58 -6.71 -11.46 -18.11
CA PRO A 58 -6.23 -11.28 -19.49
C PRO A 58 -6.70 -9.94 -20.08
N LEU A 59 -6.43 -8.83 -19.38
CA LEU A 59 -6.85 -7.48 -19.78
C LEU A 59 -5.99 -6.91 -20.91
N VAL A 60 -4.77 -7.42 -21.05
CA VAL A 60 -3.74 -6.87 -21.93
C VAL A 60 -3.29 -7.95 -22.93
N PRO A 61 -3.31 -7.66 -24.24
CA PRO A 61 -3.04 -8.66 -25.27
C PRO A 61 -1.55 -9.02 -25.44
N SER A 62 -0.64 -8.19 -24.94
CA SER A 62 0.81 -8.38 -25.07
C SER A 62 1.45 -8.72 -23.73
N LYS A 63 2.21 -9.82 -23.68
CA LYS A 63 2.98 -10.24 -22.49
C LYS A 63 3.96 -9.17 -22.02
N GLN A 64 4.61 -8.47 -22.96
CA GLN A 64 5.55 -7.39 -22.64
C GLN A 64 4.82 -6.22 -21.99
N LEU A 65 3.66 -5.84 -22.51
CA LEU A 65 2.87 -4.76 -21.93
C LEU A 65 2.31 -5.14 -20.55
N THR A 66 1.86 -6.39 -20.37
CA THR A 66 1.48 -6.94 -19.06
C THR A 66 2.61 -6.80 -18.06
N PHE A 67 3.82 -7.25 -18.41
CA PHE A 67 5.00 -7.17 -17.54
C PHE A 67 5.35 -5.72 -17.18
N VAL A 68 5.39 -4.82 -18.17
CA VAL A 68 5.70 -3.40 -17.91
C VAL A 68 4.66 -2.75 -17.00
N LEU A 69 3.37 -3.00 -17.25
CA LEU A 69 2.30 -2.45 -16.42
C LEU A 69 2.35 -3.00 -15.00
N TYR A 70 2.50 -4.32 -14.86
CA TYR A 70 2.65 -4.99 -13.56
C TYR A 70 3.81 -4.39 -12.77
N GLU A 71 5.03 -4.42 -13.31
CA GLU A 71 6.22 -3.94 -12.63
C GLU A 71 6.13 -2.45 -12.30
N SER A 72 5.70 -1.62 -13.27
CA SER A 72 5.62 -0.17 -13.07
C SER A 72 4.61 0.19 -11.99
N MET A 73 3.47 -0.49 -11.96
CA MET A 73 2.43 -0.26 -10.95
C MET A 73 2.84 -0.79 -9.58
N ALA A 74 3.55 -1.92 -9.50
CA ALA A 74 4.13 -2.43 -8.26
C ALA A 74 5.14 -1.43 -7.66
N TRP A 75 6.09 -0.95 -8.47
CA TRP A 75 7.05 0.07 -8.05
C TRP A 75 6.38 1.39 -7.67
N LEU A 76 5.36 1.79 -8.43
CA LEU A 76 4.59 2.98 -8.14
C LEU A 76 3.89 2.84 -6.78
N GLY A 77 3.14 1.76 -6.56
CA GLY A 77 2.45 1.48 -5.29
C GLY A 77 3.40 1.37 -4.10
N PHE A 78 4.60 0.83 -4.30
CA PHE A 78 5.63 0.72 -3.26
C PHE A 78 6.24 2.07 -2.89
N LEU A 79 6.57 2.91 -3.88
CA LEU A 79 7.29 4.18 -3.66
C LEU A 79 6.36 5.36 -3.39
N LEU A 80 5.09 5.29 -3.78
CA LEU A 80 4.15 6.41 -3.67
C LEU A 80 4.05 7.02 -2.27
N PRO A 81 4.09 6.26 -1.15
CA PRO A 81 4.02 6.85 0.19
C PRO A 81 5.12 7.87 0.50
N MET A 82 6.26 7.83 -0.21
CA MET A 82 7.34 8.82 -0.02
C MET A 82 6.92 10.23 -0.48
N LEU A 83 6.15 10.33 -1.56
CA LEU A 83 5.78 11.61 -2.17
C LEU A 83 4.88 12.50 -1.29
N PRO A 84 3.71 12.03 -0.76
CA PRO A 84 2.90 12.84 0.15
C PRO A 84 3.68 13.21 1.42
N SER A 85 4.59 12.34 1.87
CA SER A 85 5.42 12.57 3.05
C SER A 85 6.43 13.69 2.84
N LEU A 86 7.08 13.70 1.68
CA LEU A 86 7.96 14.79 1.24
C LEU A 86 7.19 16.10 1.14
N LEU A 87 6.04 16.09 0.46
CA LEU A 87 5.21 17.27 0.28
C LEU A 87 4.74 17.85 1.62
N ALA A 88 4.17 17.01 2.50
CA ALA A 88 3.71 17.46 3.81
C ALA A 88 4.86 17.93 4.70
N GLY A 89 6.01 17.25 4.68
CA GLY A 89 7.20 17.68 5.41
C GLY A 89 7.76 19.03 4.93
N TRP A 90 7.74 19.26 3.62
CA TRP A 90 8.15 20.52 3.01
C TRP A 90 7.19 21.68 3.33
N GLN A 91 5.88 21.44 3.26
CA GLN A 91 4.85 22.46 3.53
C GLN A 91 4.79 22.85 5.01
N THR A 92 4.87 21.87 5.92
CA THR A 92 4.71 22.09 7.36
C THR A 92 6.03 22.34 8.10
N LYS A 93 7.18 22.09 7.45
CA LYS A 93 8.52 22.17 8.04
C LYS A 93 8.72 21.20 9.22
N ARG A 94 7.91 20.14 9.30
CA ARG A 94 7.90 19.17 10.40
C ARG A 94 7.89 17.74 9.84
N ILE A 95 8.58 16.84 10.52
CA ILE A 95 8.66 15.43 10.12
C ILE A 95 7.34 14.72 10.44
N GLY A 96 6.68 15.06 11.56
CA GLY A 96 5.44 14.44 12.01
C GLY A 96 4.32 14.43 10.96
N PRO A 97 3.94 15.57 10.36
CA PRO A 97 2.96 15.62 9.28
C PRO A 97 3.38 14.82 8.04
N GLY A 98 4.68 14.77 7.73
CA GLY A 98 5.24 13.92 6.68
C GLY A 98 5.01 12.43 6.95
N LEU A 99 5.39 11.96 8.16
CA LEU A 99 5.13 10.59 8.60
C LEU A 99 3.65 10.24 8.55
N GLN A 100 2.79 11.10 9.08
CA GLN A 100 1.34 10.92 9.07
C GLN A 100 0.80 10.79 7.64
N ALA A 101 1.25 11.62 6.70
CA ALA A 101 0.84 11.55 5.31
C ALA A 101 1.28 10.23 4.64
N GLY A 102 2.51 9.78 4.89
CA GLY A 102 3.04 8.51 4.38
C GLY A 102 2.30 7.29 4.91
N VAL A 103 2.06 7.24 6.22
CA VAL A 103 1.28 6.17 6.86
C VAL A 103 -0.13 6.13 6.31
N LEU A 104 -0.82 7.27 6.22
CA LEU A 104 -2.17 7.32 5.65
C LEU A 104 -2.20 6.86 4.20
N CYS A 105 -1.21 7.27 3.40
CA CYS A 105 -1.09 6.84 2.00
C CYS A 105 -0.90 5.32 1.89
N GLY A 106 0.08 4.77 2.60
CA GLY A 106 0.39 3.34 2.57
C GLY A 106 -0.76 2.48 3.12
N MET A 107 -1.38 2.91 4.23
CA MET A 107 -2.55 2.22 4.78
C MET A 107 -3.74 2.23 3.83
N LEU A 108 -4.10 3.40 3.27
CA LEU A 108 -5.21 3.47 2.33
C LEU A 108 -4.94 2.65 1.07
N GLY A 109 -3.71 2.67 0.57
CA GLY A 109 -3.27 1.80 -0.52
C GLY A 109 -3.45 0.32 -0.20
N GLY A 110 -2.96 -0.13 0.95
CA GLY A 110 -3.12 -1.49 1.45
C GLY A 110 -4.58 -1.92 1.63
N LEU A 111 -5.45 -1.05 2.14
CA LEU A 111 -6.89 -1.32 2.23
C LEU A 111 -7.53 -1.49 0.86
N ILE A 112 -7.21 -0.63 -0.10
CA ILE A 112 -7.83 -0.66 -1.42
C ILE A 112 -7.46 -1.95 -2.15
N ILE A 113 -6.19 -2.36 -2.15
CA ILE A 113 -5.82 -3.65 -2.76
C ILE A 113 -6.46 -4.82 -2.02
N PHE A 114 -6.52 -4.76 -0.67
CA PHE A 114 -7.18 -5.79 0.12
C PHE A 114 -8.66 -5.96 -0.28
N PHE A 115 -9.42 -4.86 -0.35
CA PHE A 115 -10.83 -4.90 -0.73
C PHE A 115 -11.04 -5.22 -2.22
N THR A 116 -10.16 -4.72 -3.09
CA THR A 116 -10.18 -5.05 -4.52
C THR A 116 -10.05 -6.55 -4.69
N TRP A 117 -9.00 -7.15 -4.15
CA TRP A 117 -8.81 -8.60 -4.31
C TRP A 117 -9.90 -9.40 -3.60
N LEU A 118 -10.36 -8.98 -2.41
CA LEU A 118 -11.49 -9.64 -1.74
C LEU A 118 -12.72 -9.69 -2.66
N LEU A 119 -13.03 -8.58 -3.36
CA LEU A 119 -14.14 -8.50 -4.30
C LEU A 119 -13.95 -9.38 -5.54
N PHE A 120 -12.74 -9.42 -6.10
CA PHE A 120 -12.45 -10.19 -7.32
C PHE A 120 -12.09 -11.66 -7.06
N SER A 121 -11.78 -12.04 -5.83
CA SER A 121 -11.34 -13.39 -5.46
C SER A 121 -12.34 -14.46 -5.90
N ALA A 122 -13.64 -14.25 -5.66
CA ALA A 122 -14.68 -15.18 -6.06
C ALA A 122 -14.73 -15.39 -7.59
N LEU A 123 -14.48 -14.34 -8.37
CA LEU A 123 -14.48 -14.38 -9.83
C LEU A 123 -13.23 -15.09 -10.37
N LEU A 124 -12.10 -14.91 -9.69
CA LEU A 124 -10.79 -15.44 -10.09
C LEU A 124 -10.54 -16.86 -9.57
N PHE A 125 -11.36 -17.35 -8.64
CA PHE A 125 -11.14 -18.63 -7.94
C PHE A 125 -10.96 -19.79 -8.91
N GLN A 126 -11.82 -19.91 -9.91
CA GLN A 126 -11.73 -20.99 -10.90
C GLN A 126 -10.51 -20.88 -11.81
N ALA A 127 -10.02 -19.66 -12.07
CA ALA A 127 -8.79 -19.45 -12.82
C ALA A 127 -7.57 -19.89 -12.00
N GLY A 128 -7.52 -19.52 -10.71
CA GLY A 128 -6.46 -19.93 -9.79
C GLY A 128 -6.35 -21.45 -9.64
N LEU A 129 -7.47 -22.17 -9.59
CA LEU A 129 -7.45 -23.65 -9.53
C LEU A 129 -6.82 -24.33 -10.75
N ARG A 130 -6.70 -23.61 -11.88
CA ARG A 130 -6.14 -24.12 -13.13
C ARG A 130 -4.77 -23.53 -13.43
N ASP A 131 -4.29 -22.61 -12.60
CA ASP A 131 -3.01 -21.96 -12.79
C ASP A 131 -1.86 -22.97 -12.55
N PRO A 132 -0.98 -23.19 -13.54
CA PRO A 132 0.11 -24.17 -13.42
C PRO A 132 1.05 -23.89 -12.25
N GLN A 133 1.30 -22.61 -11.92
CA GLN A 133 2.14 -22.23 -10.78
C GLN A 133 1.47 -22.63 -9.46
N THR A 134 0.21 -22.25 -9.27
CA THR A 134 -0.60 -22.62 -8.10
C THR A 134 -0.65 -24.14 -7.90
N ILE A 135 -0.82 -24.91 -8.98
CA ILE A 135 -0.81 -26.39 -8.94
C ILE A 135 0.59 -26.92 -8.53
N ALA A 136 1.66 -26.33 -9.05
CA ALA A 136 3.02 -26.72 -8.72
C ALA A 136 3.34 -26.46 -7.24
N GLU A 137 3.01 -25.27 -6.73
CA GLU A 137 3.23 -24.91 -5.33
C GLU A 137 2.35 -25.75 -4.39
N PHE A 138 1.09 -26.02 -4.76
CA PHE A 138 0.21 -26.92 -4.00
C PHE A 138 0.83 -28.30 -3.80
N ARG A 139 1.45 -28.90 -4.83
CA ARG A 139 2.10 -30.22 -4.74
C ARG A 139 3.25 -30.25 -3.73
N HIS A 140 3.84 -29.09 -3.40
CA HIS A 140 4.90 -28.94 -2.41
C HIS A 140 4.41 -28.43 -1.05
N SER A 141 3.14 -28.05 -0.93
CA SER A 141 2.57 -27.41 0.28
C SER A 141 2.32 -28.37 1.45
N GLY A 142 2.13 -29.67 1.18
CA GLY A 142 1.71 -30.66 2.18
C GLY A 142 0.24 -30.56 2.60
N LEU A 143 -0.56 -29.69 1.99
CA LEU A 143 -2.00 -29.60 2.24
C LEU A 143 -2.77 -30.70 1.50
N SER A 144 -3.89 -31.14 2.07
CA SER A 144 -4.70 -32.25 1.55
C SER A 144 -5.57 -31.89 0.34
N ASP A 145 -5.79 -30.61 0.09
CA ASP A 145 -6.70 -30.12 -0.94
C ASP A 145 -6.27 -28.73 -1.47
N ILE A 146 -6.40 -28.56 -2.79
CA ILE A 146 -5.95 -27.36 -3.50
C ILE A 146 -6.83 -26.14 -3.18
N THR A 147 -8.11 -26.34 -2.86
CA THR A 147 -8.98 -25.24 -2.44
C THR A 147 -8.50 -24.65 -1.12
N THR A 148 -8.14 -25.50 -0.16
CA THR A 148 -7.57 -25.07 1.13
C THR A 148 -6.24 -24.35 0.96
N TYR A 149 -5.37 -24.83 0.06
CA TYR A 149 -4.13 -24.16 -0.31
C TYR A 149 -4.39 -22.76 -0.85
N MET A 150 -5.21 -22.65 -1.88
CA MET A 150 -5.45 -21.40 -2.58
C MET A 150 -6.12 -20.35 -1.69
N ILE A 151 -7.10 -20.74 -0.87
CA ILE A 151 -7.70 -19.83 0.12
C ILE A 151 -6.64 -19.35 1.12
N SER A 152 -5.77 -20.25 1.59
CA SER A 152 -4.73 -19.90 2.57
C SER A 152 -3.69 -18.97 1.98
N ASP A 153 -3.25 -19.24 0.75
CA ASP A 153 -2.26 -18.46 0.03
C ASP A 153 -2.79 -17.05 -0.28
N TRP A 154 -4.00 -16.96 -0.84
CA TRP A 154 -4.64 -15.67 -1.12
C TRP A 154 -4.89 -14.85 0.14
N LEU A 155 -5.32 -15.49 1.23
CA LEU A 155 -5.50 -14.79 2.49
C LEU A 155 -4.16 -14.28 3.05
N ALA A 156 -3.09 -15.08 2.92
CA ALA A 156 -1.75 -14.67 3.31
C ALA A 156 -1.27 -13.46 2.49
N ALA A 157 -1.44 -13.50 1.15
CA ALA A 157 -1.08 -12.40 0.26
C ALA A 157 -1.88 -11.13 0.57
N LEU A 158 -3.20 -11.23 0.78
CA LEU A 158 -4.08 -10.14 1.18
C LEU A 158 -3.60 -9.46 2.47
N ILE A 159 -3.34 -10.25 3.50
CA ILE A 159 -2.86 -9.75 4.79
C ILE A 159 -1.47 -9.13 4.62
N GLY A 160 -0.61 -9.75 3.81
CA GLY A 160 0.70 -9.23 3.45
C GLY A 160 0.64 -7.80 2.95
N HIS A 161 -0.31 -7.47 2.07
CA HIS A 161 -0.47 -6.11 1.54
C HIS A 161 -0.89 -5.07 2.58
N LEU A 162 -1.66 -5.45 3.61
CA LEU A 162 -1.94 -4.57 4.75
C LEU A 162 -0.64 -4.23 5.49
N TRP A 163 0.18 -5.24 5.79
CA TRP A 163 1.46 -5.01 6.47
C TRP A 163 2.46 -4.26 5.62
N ILE A 164 2.57 -4.60 4.33
CA ILE A 164 3.44 -3.90 3.38
C ILE A 164 3.06 -2.43 3.33
N GLY A 165 1.77 -2.09 3.13
CA GLY A 165 1.31 -0.71 3.07
C GLY A 165 1.61 0.08 4.35
N LEU A 166 1.41 -0.52 5.53
CA LEU A 166 1.75 0.11 6.81
C LEU A 166 3.26 0.33 6.96
N ILE A 167 4.08 -0.71 6.71
CA ILE A 167 5.52 -0.67 6.90
C ILE A 167 6.17 0.31 5.92
N THR A 168 5.80 0.26 4.64
CA THR A 168 6.33 1.19 3.63
C THR A 168 5.87 2.62 3.93
N GLY A 169 4.61 2.82 4.33
CA GLY A 169 4.09 4.11 4.77
C GLY A 169 4.85 4.70 5.95
N LEU A 170 5.24 3.87 6.94
CA LEU A 170 6.08 4.29 8.06
C LEU A 170 7.50 4.65 7.62
N LEU A 171 8.20 3.74 6.93
CA LEU A 171 9.61 3.92 6.55
C LEU A 171 9.78 5.09 5.57
N LEU A 172 9.01 5.10 4.50
CA LEU A 172 9.02 6.16 3.50
C LEU A 172 8.39 7.45 4.02
N GLY A 173 7.49 7.35 5.01
CA GLY A 173 6.94 8.47 5.76
C GLY A 173 8.00 9.26 6.51
N ILE A 174 8.81 8.57 7.31
CA ILE A 174 9.93 9.18 8.04
C ILE A 174 10.94 9.78 7.06
N LEU A 175 11.36 9.00 6.06
CA LEU A 175 12.35 9.44 5.08
C LEU A 175 11.88 10.66 4.29
N GLY A 176 10.69 10.58 3.69
CA GLY A 176 10.10 11.68 2.92
C GLY A 176 9.89 12.92 3.79
N GLY A 177 9.34 12.77 4.99
CA GLY A 177 9.13 13.88 5.92
C GLY A 177 10.44 14.58 6.32
N ALA A 178 11.50 13.82 6.58
CA ALA A 178 12.82 14.35 6.90
C ALA A 178 13.43 15.11 5.72
N VAL A 179 13.40 14.52 4.51
CA VAL A 179 13.89 15.16 3.28
C VAL A 179 13.11 16.44 2.98
N GLY A 180 11.78 16.40 3.03
CA GLY A 180 10.93 17.56 2.79
C GLY A 180 11.24 18.73 3.73
N LYS A 181 11.40 18.44 5.03
CA LYS A 181 11.83 19.43 6.03
C LYS A 181 13.21 20.00 5.71
N GLY A 182 14.18 19.13 5.40
CA GLY A 182 15.56 19.52 5.11
C GLY A 182 15.67 20.46 3.90
N VAL A 183 15.02 20.11 2.79
CA VAL A 183 14.98 20.93 1.57
C VAL A 183 14.41 22.32 1.85
N ARG A 184 13.34 22.40 2.66
CA ARG A 184 12.74 23.68 3.00
C ARG A 184 13.64 24.57 3.86
N TRP A 185 14.44 23.97 4.74
CA TRP A 185 15.39 24.68 5.58
C TRP A 185 16.52 25.29 4.74
N VAL A 186 17.12 24.52 3.84
CA VAL A 186 18.19 24.99 2.92
C VAL A 186 17.70 26.15 2.06
N LYS A 187 16.49 26.04 1.49
CA LYS A 187 15.93 27.13 0.68
C LYS A 187 15.80 28.44 1.48
N LYS A 188 15.32 28.35 2.73
CA LYS A 188 15.16 29.52 3.59
C LYS A 188 16.51 30.21 3.84
N THR A 189 17.58 29.45 4.12
CA THR A 189 18.90 30.04 4.39
C THR A 189 19.49 30.72 3.16
N SER A 190 19.25 30.19 1.96
CA SER A 190 19.73 30.81 0.71
C SER A 190 19.00 32.11 0.38
N ASP A 191 17.71 32.21 0.71
CA ASP A 191 16.91 33.42 0.49
C ASP A 191 17.31 34.57 1.46
N GLU A 192 17.89 34.26 2.62
CA GLU A 192 18.36 35.27 3.60
C GLU A 192 19.77 35.80 3.28
N THR A 193 20.52 35.14 2.40
CA THR A 193 21.90 35.52 2.03
C THR A 193 22.03 36.33 0.74
N ASN A 194 20.94 36.48 -0.01
CA ASN A 194 20.87 37.25 -1.27
C ASN A 194 20.12 38.56 -1.06
#